data_AF-A0A7Y7WQC4-F1
#
_entry.id   AF-A0A7Y7WQC4-F1
#
_cell.length_a   1.000
_cell.length_b   1.000
_cell.length_c   1.000
_cell.angle_alpha   90.00
_cell.angle_beta   90.00
_cell.angle_gamma   90.00
#
_symmetry.space_group_name_H-M   'P 1'
#
loop_
_entity.id
_entity.type
_entity.pdbx_description
1 polymer ?
#
loop_
_entity_poly.entity_id
_entity_poly.type
_entity_poly.pdbx_seq_one_letter_code
_entity_poly.pdbx_strand_id
1 'polypeptide(L)'
;MAGLMIAFLVGCTSSTFQATNVTTANINQRSGEETAANLTRQYNNTAANCGSSTTPAFLCSGVTLRITKTSPNYDPWEHSDFSRETDAVSFSFLRADTKFVRTPWGGTNGLVFYPYFSAPSDKIRPEVICYFPLDGATFYRTAPGQFGCRDSIITYPFPGVSRPCREQNITTAEEWIAHYRNPAGSARPNAYSCSFMVRNELNAEAVQAFNQAIRVRGLLGATAFADHNELRIKAWPENQPAVLPIEAFFYTVVGSTSGLANARIDQQKYHDRTNGLVVPIIRLTLPAIQADNATFSYNAADQAVLPTPTKPRPLVLKAYKTTGNEQWLRMADIYTDDVVNVEVPHYTGMDKDDTLKPRWEGRVNYSGAVTTVGNPPGKRLIPIPRMEVIDNIGRTVDVGYSVKEKGTGDTIESEKLTLHIDPQAVTLPPPTYSGSTVLVNVGQAGYTVGVRWVGVTTHDTAVQNVVVGQVNTFAIDNAWITENRGKTVLVNYSIKRSDNTGDRMFSWVLRVPL
;
A
#
# COMPACT_ATOMS: atom_id res chain seq x y z
N MET A 1 -31.73 37.46 65.73
CA MET A 1 -31.46 37.33 64.28
C MET A 1 -30.66 36.05 64.09
N ALA A 2 -31.25 35.07 63.41
CA ALA A 2 -30.67 33.74 63.21
C ALA A 2 -29.59 33.79 62.11
N GLY A 3 -28.36 33.39 62.43
CA GLY A 3 -27.27 33.24 61.47
C GLY A 3 -27.17 31.79 61.01
N LEU A 4 -27.55 31.55 59.77
CA LEU A 4 -27.50 30.25 59.08
C LEU A 4 -26.06 29.98 58.62
N MET A 5 -25.39 28.98 59.20
CA MET A 5 -24.12 28.45 58.67
C MET A 5 -24.41 27.51 57.50
N ILE A 6 -23.94 27.86 56.31
CA ILE A 6 -23.93 27.00 55.12
C ILE A 6 -22.55 26.37 55.00
N ALA A 7 -22.47 25.06 55.16
CA ALA A 7 -21.27 24.27 54.88
C ALA A 7 -21.24 23.90 53.39
N PHE A 8 -20.23 24.36 52.66
CA PHE A 8 -19.97 23.92 51.29
C PHE A 8 -19.17 22.60 51.31
N LEU A 9 -19.84 21.50 50.94
CA LEU A 9 -19.19 20.22 50.60
C LEU A 9 -18.70 20.30 49.16
N VAL A 10 -17.38 20.43 48.97
CA VAL A 10 -16.74 20.29 47.65
C VAL A 10 -16.55 18.79 47.39
N GLY A 11 -17.44 18.21 46.59
CA GLY A 11 -17.28 16.84 46.08
C GLY A 11 -16.30 16.83 44.90
N CYS A 12 -15.13 16.21 45.08
CA CYS A 12 -14.25 15.86 43.97
C CYS A 12 -14.91 14.73 43.15
N THR A 13 -15.49 15.05 42.01
CA THR A 13 -15.83 14.04 41.01
C THR A 13 -14.55 13.56 40.33
N SER A 14 -14.07 12.38 40.71
CA SER A 14 -13.06 11.66 39.96
C SER A 14 -13.64 11.25 38.61
N SER A 15 -13.37 12.03 37.56
CA SER A 15 -13.67 11.64 36.18
C SER A 15 -12.79 10.43 35.84
N THR A 16 -13.39 9.24 35.87
CA THR A 16 -12.78 8.03 35.30
C THR A 16 -12.67 8.23 33.79
N PHE A 17 -11.47 8.54 33.31
CA PHE A 17 -11.15 8.42 31.90
C PHE A 17 -11.21 6.94 31.52
N GLN A 18 -12.29 6.54 30.85
CA GLN A 18 -12.35 5.25 30.20
C GLN A 18 -11.36 5.29 29.02
N ALA A 19 -10.22 4.63 29.18
CA ALA A 19 -9.32 4.33 28.07
C ALA A 19 -10.06 3.41 27.10
N THR A 20 -10.53 3.95 25.98
CA THR A 20 -11.16 3.18 24.91
C THR A 20 -10.13 2.23 24.30
N ASN A 21 -10.36 0.93 24.41
CA ASN A 21 -9.58 -0.11 23.76
C ASN A 21 -9.66 0.06 22.23
N VAL A 22 -8.61 0.58 21.62
CA VAL A 22 -8.45 0.61 20.16
C VAL A 22 -8.09 -0.81 19.71
N THR A 23 -9.10 -1.64 19.48
CA THR A 23 -8.96 -2.99 18.91
C THR A 23 -8.50 -2.95 17.44
N THR A 24 -8.02 -4.07 16.92
CA THR A 24 -7.68 -4.35 15.51
C THR A 24 -8.74 -3.84 14.50
N ALA A 25 -10.02 -3.85 14.91
CA ALA A 25 -11.12 -3.24 14.18
C ALA A 25 -10.87 -1.75 13.91
N ASN A 26 -10.34 -0.98 14.86
CA ASN A 26 -10.12 0.46 14.77
C ASN A 26 -9.04 0.89 13.76
N ILE A 27 -8.05 0.04 13.42
CA ILE A 27 -7.04 0.37 12.39
C ILE A 27 -7.65 0.22 10.99
N ASN A 28 -8.42 -0.86 10.80
CA ASN A 28 -9.14 -1.13 9.56
C ASN A 28 -10.27 -0.15 9.32
N GLN A 29 -10.96 0.21 10.41
CA GLN A 29 -11.89 1.32 10.50
C GLN A 29 -11.23 2.59 9.95
N ARG A 30 -10.10 3.03 10.55
CA ARG A 30 -9.39 4.26 10.14
C ARG A 30 -9.01 4.31 8.65
N SER A 31 -8.55 3.21 8.06
CA SER A 31 -8.22 3.15 6.62
C SER A 31 -9.47 3.32 5.73
N GLY A 32 -10.55 2.61 6.05
CA GLY A 32 -11.82 2.72 5.34
C GLY A 32 -12.50 4.09 5.49
N GLU A 33 -12.49 4.67 6.69
CA GLU A 33 -12.97 6.05 6.90
C GLU A 33 -12.10 7.08 6.19
N GLU A 34 -10.78 6.88 6.12
CA GLU A 34 -9.90 7.75 5.37
C GLU A 34 -10.24 7.72 3.88
N THR A 35 -10.51 6.55 3.30
CA THR A 35 -11.03 6.44 1.93
C THR A 35 -12.36 7.20 1.76
N ALA A 36 -13.33 7.03 2.67
CA ALA A 36 -14.60 7.76 2.61
C ALA A 36 -14.39 9.30 2.68
N ALA A 37 -13.45 9.75 3.54
CA ALA A 37 -13.10 11.16 3.67
C ALA A 37 -12.35 11.68 2.43
N ASN A 38 -11.48 10.88 1.82
CA ASN A 38 -10.81 11.17 0.55
C ASN A 38 -11.83 11.37 -0.57
N LEU A 39 -12.75 10.42 -0.75
CA LEU A 39 -13.81 10.52 -1.75
C LEU A 39 -14.69 11.76 -1.53
N THR A 40 -14.98 12.11 -0.28
CA THR A 40 -15.70 13.36 0.06
C THR A 40 -14.90 14.61 -0.32
N ARG A 41 -13.59 14.65 -0.05
CA ARG A 41 -12.72 15.75 -0.48
C ARG A 41 -12.63 15.86 -2.00
N GLN A 42 -12.44 14.75 -2.69
CA GLN A 42 -12.39 14.68 -4.15
C GLN A 42 -13.70 15.19 -4.77
N TYR A 43 -14.84 14.73 -4.25
CA TYR A 43 -16.17 15.15 -4.71
C TYR A 43 -16.40 16.66 -4.56
N ASN A 44 -15.99 17.25 -3.43
CA ASN A 44 -16.18 18.68 -3.16
C ASN A 44 -15.15 19.58 -3.85
N ASN A 45 -14.05 19.04 -4.36
CA ASN A 45 -13.02 19.83 -5.03
C ASN A 45 -13.45 20.21 -6.45
N THR A 46 -14.03 21.40 -6.63
CA THR A 46 -14.48 21.90 -7.94
C THR A 46 -13.41 22.73 -8.66
N ALA A 47 -12.12 22.46 -8.44
CA ALA A 47 -11.05 23.15 -9.13
C ALA A 47 -11.17 23.01 -10.67
N ALA A 48 -10.73 24.04 -11.39
CA ALA A 48 -10.73 24.07 -12.85
C ALA A 48 -9.55 23.29 -13.47
N ASN A 49 -8.50 23.04 -12.69
CA ASN A 49 -7.32 22.26 -13.08
C ASN A 49 -6.59 21.77 -11.82
N CYS A 50 -5.53 20.98 -12.03
CA CYS A 50 -4.70 20.43 -10.95
C CYS A 50 -3.39 21.21 -10.79
N GLY A 51 -3.48 22.54 -10.66
CA GLY A 51 -2.35 23.42 -10.38
C GLY A 51 -1.55 23.88 -11.60
N SER A 52 -1.91 23.44 -12.81
CA SER A 52 -1.30 23.86 -14.08
C SER A 52 -2.37 24.05 -15.16
N SER A 53 -2.09 24.90 -16.14
CA SER A 53 -2.94 25.06 -17.33
C SER A 53 -2.98 23.84 -18.24
N THR A 54 -2.14 22.82 -18.00
CA THR A 54 -2.05 21.58 -18.79
C THR A 54 -2.57 20.34 -18.06
N THR A 55 -3.06 20.47 -16.82
CA THR A 55 -3.50 19.33 -15.99
C THR A 55 -5.01 19.39 -15.70
N PRO A 56 -5.86 18.65 -16.46
CA PRO A 56 -7.30 18.67 -16.25
C PRO A 56 -7.72 18.25 -14.85
N ALA A 57 -8.82 18.82 -14.36
CA ALA A 57 -9.25 18.64 -12.97
C ALA A 57 -9.56 17.20 -12.56
N PHE A 58 -9.91 16.30 -13.50
CA PHE A 58 -10.13 14.88 -13.19
C PHE A 58 -8.87 14.15 -12.72
N LEU A 59 -7.67 14.74 -12.87
CA LEU A 59 -6.42 14.14 -12.40
C LEU A 59 -6.23 14.26 -10.88
N CYS A 60 -6.96 15.15 -10.20
CA CYS A 60 -6.83 15.43 -8.75
C CYS A 60 -8.17 15.65 -8.02
N SER A 61 -9.29 15.59 -8.72
CA SER A 61 -10.61 15.88 -8.17
C SER A 61 -11.69 15.00 -8.79
N GLY A 62 -12.86 15.00 -8.16
CA GLY A 62 -14.00 14.17 -8.53
C GLY A 62 -13.77 12.69 -8.30
N VAL A 63 -14.87 11.96 -8.24
CA VAL A 63 -14.90 10.51 -8.02
C VAL A 63 -15.12 9.83 -9.36
N THR A 64 -14.10 9.13 -9.85
CA THR A 64 -14.15 8.37 -11.12
C THR A 64 -14.64 6.96 -10.83
N LEU A 65 -15.91 6.69 -11.11
CA LEU A 65 -16.60 5.46 -10.71
C LEU A 65 -17.15 4.70 -11.92
N ARG A 66 -17.18 3.37 -11.83
CA ARG A 66 -17.76 2.50 -12.85
C ARG A 66 -18.65 1.49 -12.17
N ILE A 67 -19.89 1.37 -12.65
CA ILE A 67 -20.74 0.24 -12.26
C ILE A 67 -20.18 -1.06 -12.84
N THR A 68 -20.32 -2.15 -12.11
CA THR A 68 -19.87 -3.48 -12.54
C THR A 68 -21.03 -4.47 -12.50
N LYS A 69 -20.86 -5.61 -13.16
CA LYS A 69 -21.73 -6.77 -12.99
C LYS A 69 -20.95 -7.87 -12.30
N THR A 70 -21.40 -8.26 -11.11
CA THR A 70 -20.79 -9.37 -10.37
C THR A 70 -21.10 -10.68 -11.06
N SER A 71 -20.08 -11.52 -11.19
CA SER A 71 -20.16 -12.81 -11.89
C SER A 71 -19.11 -13.78 -11.36
N PRO A 72 -19.43 -15.08 -11.24
CA PRO A 72 -18.41 -16.08 -10.97
C PRO A 72 -17.44 -16.26 -12.15
N ASN A 73 -17.87 -15.97 -13.38
CA ASN A 73 -17.17 -16.36 -14.61
C ASN A 73 -16.13 -15.35 -15.12
N TYR A 74 -16.13 -14.12 -14.61
CA TYR A 74 -15.19 -13.07 -15.01
C TYR A 74 -14.99 -12.09 -13.86
N ASP A 75 -13.87 -11.39 -13.86
CA ASP A 75 -13.58 -10.40 -12.83
C ASP A 75 -14.20 -9.03 -13.20
N PRO A 76 -14.79 -8.29 -12.24
CA PRO A 76 -15.54 -7.07 -12.54
C PRO A 76 -14.68 -5.90 -13.07
N TRP A 77 -13.35 -5.99 -12.92
CA TRP A 77 -12.36 -5.06 -13.47
C TRP A 77 -11.75 -5.53 -14.81
N GLU A 78 -12.22 -6.64 -15.37
CA GLU A 78 -11.86 -7.08 -16.73
C GLU A 78 -12.71 -6.41 -17.80
N HIS A 79 -12.32 -6.59 -19.05
CA HIS A 79 -12.94 -5.93 -20.17
C HIS A 79 -14.14 -6.72 -20.72
N SER A 80 -15.19 -6.00 -21.11
CA SER A 80 -16.19 -6.54 -22.02
C SER A 80 -15.63 -6.63 -23.43
N ASP A 81 -16.26 -7.41 -24.31
CA ASP A 81 -15.87 -7.50 -25.73
C ASP A 81 -15.84 -6.12 -26.40
N PHE A 82 -16.83 -5.28 -26.10
CA PHE A 82 -16.85 -3.88 -26.54
C PHE A 82 -15.62 -3.08 -26.05
N SER A 83 -15.19 -3.31 -24.81
CA SER A 83 -14.02 -2.61 -24.26
C SER A 83 -12.71 -3.10 -24.88
N ARG A 84 -12.62 -4.40 -25.23
CA ARG A 84 -11.49 -4.97 -25.98
C ARG A 84 -11.43 -4.44 -27.41
N GLU A 85 -12.57 -4.37 -28.09
CA GLU A 85 -12.66 -3.86 -29.47
C GLU A 85 -12.26 -2.38 -29.55
N THR A 86 -12.76 -1.57 -28.62
CA THR A 86 -12.53 -0.12 -28.65
C THR A 86 -11.24 0.33 -27.97
N ASP A 87 -10.56 -0.54 -27.20
CA ASP A 87 -9.42 -0.23 -26.35
C ASP A 87 -9.73 0.78 -25.21
N ALA A 88 -10.99 0.83 -24.75
CA ALA A 88 -11.40 1.70 -23.66
C ALA A 88 -12.59 1.19 -22.83
N VAL A 89 -12.64 1.64 -21.59
CA VAL A 89 -13.63 1.29 -20.57
C VAL A 89 -14.40 2.55 -20.15
N SER A 90 -15.72 2.43 -20.00
CA SER A 90 -16.58 3.55 -19.59
C SER A 90 -16.58 3.75 -18.08
N PHE A 91 -16.42 5.00 -17.66
CA PHE A 91 -16.56 5.44 -16.28
C PHE A 91 -17.50 6.64 -16.22
N SER A 92 -18.03 6.95 -15.05
CA SER A 92 -18.68 8.22 -14.76
C SER A 92 -17.80 9.05 -13.83
N PHE A 93 -17.96 10.36 -13.89
CA PHE A 93 -17.24 11.34 -13.10
C PHE A 93 -18.22 12.09 -12.18
N LEU A 94 -18.11 11.86 -10.87
CA LEU A 94 -19.01 12.43 -9.87
C LEU A 94 -18.30 13.55 -9.09
N ARG A 95 -18.82 14.77 -9.19
CA ARG A 95 -18.32 15.97 -8.47
C ARG A 95 -19.49 16.85 -8.04
N ALA A 96 -19.29 17.73 -7.06
CA ALA A 96 -20.35 18.58 -6.51
C ALA A 96 -21.09 19.43 -7.57
N ASP A 97 -20.38 19.83 -8.63
CA ASP A 97 -20.88 20.64 -9.74
C ASP A 97 -21.29 19.82 -10.99
N THR A 98 -21.10 18.49 -10.98
CA THR A 98 -21.49 17.58 -12.08
C THR A 98 -22.29 16.36 -11.65
N LYS A 99 -22.82 16.39 -10.42
CA LYS A 99 -23.61 15.33 -9.81
C LYS A 99 -24.81 14.86 -10.65
N PHE A 100 -25.25 13.64 -10.36
CA PHE A 100 -26.37 12.97 -11.01
C PHE A 100 -27.16 12.16 -9.98
N VAL A 101 -28.46 11.99 -10.23
CA VAL A 101 -29.42 11.40 -9.27
C VAL A 101 -29.29 9.88 -9.11
N ARG A 102 -28.71 9.20 -10.11
CA ARG A 102 -28.57 7.74 -10.12
C ARG A 102 -27.33 7.31 -10.87
N THR A 103 -26.79 6.16 -10.50
CA THR A 103 -25.76 5.47 -11.27
C THR A 103 -26.26 5.13 -12.68
N PRO A 104 -25.34 4.96 -13.66
CA PRO A 104 -25.68 4.51 -15.00
C PRO A 104 -26.60 3.28 -14.97
N TRP A 105 -27.71 3.32 -15.71
CA TRP A 105 -28.72 2.24 -15.81
C TRP A 105 -29.21 1.64 -14.49
N GLY A 106 -29.09 2.37 -13.36
CA GLY A 106 -29.50 1.90 -12.04
C GLY A 106 -28.58 0.83 -11.42
N GLY A 107 -27.34 0.69 -11.91
CA GLY A 107 -26.38 -0.26 -11.34
C GLY A 107 -26.08 0.00 -9.87
N THR A 108 -26.12 -1.02 -9.02
CA THR A 108 -26.07 -0.85 -7.55
C THR A 108 -24.70 -1.09 -6.93
N ASN A 109 -23.70 -1.52 -7.69
CA ASN A 109 -22.34 -1.74 -7.22
C ASN A 109 -21.31 -1.46 -8.32
N GLY A 110 -20.05 -1.31 -7.90
CA GLY A 110 -18.98 -1.03 -8.82
C GLY A 110 -17.65 -0.76 -8.13
N LEU A 111 -16.75 -0.12 -8.88
CA LEU A 111 -15.43 0.27 -8.42
C LEU A 111 -15.18 1.77 -8.64
N VAL A 112 -14.28 2.32 -7.84
CA VAL A 112 -13.79 3.69 -7.93
C VAL A 112 -12.29 3.64 -8.19
N PHE A 113 -11.82 4.43 -9.15
CA PHE A 113 -10.39 4.63 -9.36
C PHE A 113 -9.89 5.86 -8.60
N TYR A 114 -8.68 5.75 -8.05
CA TYR A 114 -7.93 6.89 -7.55
C TYR A 114 -7.77 7.95 -8.64
N PRO A 115 -7.85 9.25 -8.30
CA PRO A 115 -7.35 10.30 -9.17
C PRO A 115 -5.88 10.08 -9.52
N TYR A 116 -5.48 10.45 -10.73
CA TYR A 116 -4.13 10.20 -11.29
C TYR A 116 -2.99 10.60 -10.33
N PHE A 117 -3.08 11.79 -9.72
CA PHE A 117 -2.03 12.32 -8.82
C PHE A 117 -2.12 11.79 -7.39
N SER A 118 -3.22 11.14 -7.02
CA SER A 118 -3.42 10.54 -5.70
C SER A 118 -3.22 9.03 -5.69
N ALA A 119 -3.13 8.41 -6.87
CA ALA A 119 -2.89 6.98 -7.01
C ALA A 119 -1.50 6.60 -6.43
N PRO A 120 -1.43 5.55 -5.58
CA PRO A 120 -0.16 5.05 -5.05
C PRO A 120 0.88 4.75 -6.14
N SER A 121 2.17 4.82 -5.80
CA SER A 121 3.27 4.71 -6.77
C SER A 121 3.33 3.37 -7.49
N ASP A 122 2.84 2.30 -6.87
CA ASP A 122 2.76 0.93 -7.42
C ASP A 122 1.56 0.72 -8.36
N LYS A 123 0.67 1.72 -8.53
CA LYS A 123 -0.49 1.62 -9.41
C LYS A 123 -0.23 2.19 -10.80
N ILE A 124 -0.82 1.56 -11.81
CA ILE A 124 -0.89 2.13 -13.15
C ILE A 124 -1.84 3.33 -13.17
N ARG A 125 -1.70 4.19 -14.18
CA ARG A 125 -2.52 5.38 -14.36
C ARG A 125 -3.09 5.41 -15.78
N PRO A 126 -4.19 4.68 -16.04
CA PRO A 126 -4.80 4.62 -17.36
C PRO A 126 -5.20 6.01 -17.85
N GLU A 127 -4.97 6.29 -19.13
CA GLU A 127 -5.24 7.60 -19.71
C GLU A 127 -6.75 7.82 -19.89
N VAL A 128 -7.24 9.01 -19.52
CA VAL A 128 -8.59 9.45 -19.88
C VAL A 128 -8.55 10.02 -21.30
N ILE A 129 -9.32 9.42 -22.22
CA ILE A 129 -9.27 9.73 -23.64
C ILE A 129 -10.24 10.86 -24.01
N CYS A 130 -11.49 10.72 -23.59
CA CYS A 130 -12.55 11.69 -23.86
C CYS A 130 -13.60 11.69 -22.75
N TYR A 131 -14.40 12.74 -22.74
CA TYR A 131 -15.50 12.93 -21.82
C TYR A 131 -16.76 13.40 -22.57
N PHE A 132 -17.89 12.80 -22.22
CA PHE A 132 -19.23 13.19 -22.63
C PHE A 132 -19.94 13.81 -21.42
N PRO A 133 -20.51 15.03 -21.54
CA PRO A 133 -21.25 15.68 -20.46
C PRO A 133 -22.50 14.92 -20.00
N LEU A 134 -23.05 14.06 -20.86
CA LEU A 134 -24.18 13.15 -20.61
C LEU A 134 -23.75 11.72 -21.01
N ASP A 135 -24.68 10.76 -21.05
CA ASP A 135 -24.44 9.44 -21.66
C ASP A 135 -23.96 9.63 -23.11
N GLY A 136 -22.78 9.11 -23.44
CA GLY A 136 -22.17 9.26 -24.76
C GLY A 136 -22.76 8.31 -25.81
N ALA A 137 -23.67 7.42 -25.40
CA ALA A 137 -24.18 6.29 -26.15
C ALA A 137 -23.03 5.50 -26.80
N THR A 138 -21.95 5.29 -26.04
CA THR A 138 -20.67 4.80 -26.55
C THR A 138 -20.75 3.39 -27.12
N PHE A 139 -21.75 2.60 -26.72
CA PHE A 139 -22.08 1.33 -27.36
C PHE A 139 -22.26 1.43 -28.88
N TYR A 140 -22.67 2.61 -29.41
CA TYR A 140 -22.76 2.86 -30.85
C TYR A 140 -21.48 3.44 -31.46
N ARG A 141 -20.34 3.40 -30.77
CA ARG A 141 -19.05 3.96 -31.20
C ARG A 141 -17.99 2.86 -31.21
N THR A 142 -18.17 1.89 -32.10
CA THR A 142 -17.47 0.59 -32.09
C THR A 142 -16.17 0.57 -32.90
N ALA A 143 -15.77 1.68 -33.53
CA ALA A 143 -14.58 1.72 -34.37
C ALA A 143 -13.33 1.21 -33.59
N PRO A 144 -12.65 0.15 -34.08
CA PRO A 144 -11.55 -0.46 -33.34
C PRO A 144 -10.42 0.51 -33.03
N GLY A 145 -9.93 0.49 -31.78
CA GLY A 145 -8.87 1.39 -31.32
C GLY A 145 -9.22 2.88 -31.35
N GLN A 146 -10.50 3.24 -31.47
CA GLN A 146 -10.98 4.63 -31.41
C GLN A 146 -11.62 4.99 -30.07
N PHE A 147 -11.44 4.13 -29.05
CA PHE A 147 -11.74 4.40 -27.64
C PHE A 147 -13.22 4.70 -27.36
N GLY A 148 -14.13 4.47 -28.30
CA GLY A 148 -15.52 4.90 -28.20
C GLY A 148 -15.70 6.42 -28.16
N CYS A 149 -14.70 7.19 -28.60
CA CYS A 149 -14.67 8.65 -28.52
C CYS A 149 -15.00 9.35 -29.83
N ARG A 150 -15.10 8.60 -30.93
CA ARG A 150 -15.33 9.11 -32.28
C ARG A 150 -16.71 8.75 -32.78
N ASP A 151 -16.93 8.88 -34.07
CA ASP A 151 -18.20 8.75 -34.78
C ASP A 151 -19.06 7.56 -34.30
N SER A 152 -20.35 7.86 -34.12
CA SER A 152 -21.37 6.85 -33.90
C SER A 152 -21.73 6.17 -35.21
N ILE A 153 -21.98 4.85 -35.17
CA ILE A 153 -22.47 4.05 -36.29
C ILE A 153 -23.94 4.33 -36.63
N ILE A 154 -24.64 5.12 -35.82
CA ILE A 154 -26.01 5.55 -36.13
C ILE A 154 -25.97 6.52 -37.32
N THR A 155 -26.75 6.21 -38.35
CA THR A 155 -26.90 7.08 -39.51
C THR A 155 -27.79 8.27 -39.18
N TYR A 156 -27.26 9.48 -39.42
CA TYR A 156 -28.00 10.73 -39.32
C TYR A 156 -28.18 11.36 -40.69
N PRO A 157 -29.13 12.31 -40.85
CA PRO A 157 -29.31 13.05 -42.10
C PRO A 157 -28.04 13.78 -42.58
N PHE A 158 -27.10 14.06 -41.67
CA PHE A 158 -25.81 14.69 -41.97
C PHE A 158 -24.65 13.79 -41.46
N PRO A 159 -23.65 13.47 -42.30
CA PRO A 159 -22.51 12.65 -41.89
C PRO A 159 -21.55 13.42 -40.98
N GLY A 160 -20.83 12.70 -40.11
CA GLY A 160 -19.76 13.27 -39.28
C GLY A 160 -20.23 14.21 -38.15
N VAL A 161 -21.50 14.15 -37.75
CA VAL A 161 -22.09 14.99 -36.68
C VAL A 161 -21.69 14.55 -35.27
N SER A 162 -21.23 13.31 -35.11
CA SER A 162 -20.91 12.70 -33.82
C SER A 162 -19.41 12.50 -33.60
N ARG A 163 -18.56 12.97 -34.53
CA ARG A 163 -17.09 13.03 -34.37
C ARG A 163 -16.71 13.95 -33.21
N PRO A 164 -15.45 13.91 -32.72
CA PRO A 164 -15.04 14.75 -31.59
C PRO A 164 -15.36 16.24 -31.78
N CYS A 165 -15.78 16.92 -30.71
CA CYS A 165 -16.31 18.30 -30.80
C CYS A 165 -15.31 19.28 -31.45
N ARG A 166 -14.02 19.14 -31.11
CA ARG A 166 -12.93 19.92 -31.69
C ARG A 166 -12.84 19.82 -33.21
N GLU A 167 -13.20 18.66 -33.79
CA GLU A 167 -13.19 18.43 -35.24
C GLU A 167 -14.41 19.03 -35.95
N GLN A 168 -15.33 19.60 -35.17
CA GLN A 168 -16.55 20.26 -35.63
C GLN A 168 -16.57 21.75 -35.27
N ASN A 169 -15.47 22.29 -34.75
CA ASN A 169 -15.37 23.65 -34.19
C ASN A 169 -16.36 23.91 -33.04
N ILE A 170 -16.77 22.86 -32.32
CA ILE A 170 -17.57 22.97 -31.10
C ILE A 170 -16.57 23.00 -29.93
N THR A 171 -16.36 24.17 -29.36
CA THR A 171 -15.35 24.40 -28.32
C THR A 171 -15.93 24.95 -27.02
N THR A 172 -17.18 25.41 -27.05
CA THR A 172 -17.87 25.96 -25.87
C THR A 172 -19.06 25.10 -25.45
N ALA A 173 -19.47 25.27 -24.19
CA ALA A 173 -20.64 24.60 -23.66
C ALA A 173 -21.94 24.98 -24.41
N GLU A 174 -22.05 26.25 -24.80
CA GLU A 174 -23.17 26.80 -25.54
C GLU A 174 -23.30 26.16 -26.93
N GLU A 175 -22.19 26.06 -27.67
CA GLU A 175 -22.14 25.38 -28.96
C GLU A 175 -22.52 23.90 -28.83
N TRP A 176 -22.00 23.23 -27.79
CA TRP A 176 -22.33 21.82 -27.54
C TRP A 176 -23.83 21.64 -27.27
N ILE A 177 -24.45 22.53 -26.48
CA ILE A 177 -25.89 22.48 -26.19
C ILE A 177 -26.72 22.75 -27.45
N ALA A 178 -26.30 23.71 -28.29
CA ALA A 178 -26.95 23.97 -29.57
C ALA A 178 -26.87 22.74 -30.50
N HIS A 179 -25.71 22.07 -30.54
CA HIS A 179 -25.53 20.82 -31.27
C HIS A 179 -26.42 19.70 -30.74
N TYR A 180 -26.42 19.48 -29.42
CA TYR A 180 -27.23 18.44 -28.76
C TYR A 180 -28.73 18.62 -28.98
N ARG A 181 -29.20 19.87 -29.03
CA ARG A 181 -30.61 20.21 -29.24
C ARG A 181 -31.02 20.31 -30.72
N ASN A 182 -30.10 20.03 -31.65
CA ASN A 182 -30.41 20.08 -33.07
C ASN A 182 -31.53 19.08 -33.41
N PRO A 183 -32.64 19.52 -34.05
CA PRO A 183 -33.73 18.63 -34.44
C PRO A 183 -33.29 17.42 -35.28
N ALA A 184 -32.21 17.55 -36.05
CA ALA A 184 -31.65 16.45 -36.85
C ALA A 184 -31.14 15.26 -36.00
N GLY A 185 -30.79 15.51 -34.73
CA GLY A 185 -30.35 14.51 -33.77
C GLY A 185 -31.43 14.07 -32.77
N SER A 186 -32.62 14.67 -32.81
CA SER A 186 -33.65 14.55 -31.76
C SER A 186 -34.11 13.12 -31.47
N ALA A 187 -34.04 12.22 -32.46
CA ALA A 187 -34.38 10.81 -32.28
C ALA A 187 -33.37 10.05 -31.39
N ARG A 188 -32.09 10.45 -31.39
CA ARG A 188 -30.99 9.83 -30.62
C ARG A 188 -29.94 10.88 -30.21
N PRO A 189 -30.29 11.85 -29.35
CA PRO A 189 -29.45 13.02 -29.09
C PRO A 189 -28.09 12.65 -28.48
N ASN A 190 -28.04 11.62 -27.63
CA ASN A 190 -26.79 11.13 -27.02
C ASN A 190 -25.81 10.57 -28.08
N ALA A 191 -26.29 9.76 -29.02
CA ALA A 191 -25.47 9.22 -30.11
C ALA A 191 -25.17 10.27 -31.19
N TYR A 192 -25.98 11.34 -31.29
CA TYR A 192 -25.75 12.49 -32.18
C TYR A 192 -24.69 13.44 -31.62
N SER A 193 -24.56 13.50 -30.29
CA SER A 193 -23.61 14.38 -29.61
C SER A 193 -22.14 14.07 -29.93
N CYS A 194 -21.27 15.02 -29.60
CA CYS A 194 -19.82 14.90 -29.76
C CYS A 194 -19.12 14.77 -28.40
N SER A 195 -17.93 14.17 -28.41
CA SER A 195 -17.06 14.03 -27.23
C SER A 195 -16.09 15.21 -27.09
N PHE A 196 -15.79 15.59 -25.85
CA PHE A 196 -14.65 16.46 -25.55
C PHE A 196 -13.40 15.59 -25.40
N MET A 197 -12.40 15.77 -26.26
CA MET A 197 -11.12 15.06 -26.17
C MET A 197 -10.29 15.67 -25.05
N VAL A 198 -9.71 14.82 -24.19
CA VAL A 198 -8.97 15.27 -22.99
C VAL A 198 -7.63 14.55 -22.82
N ARG A 199 -7.10 14.02 -23.93
CA ARG A 199 -5.80 13.34 -23.95
C ARG A 199 -4.65 14.25 -23.55
N ASN A 200 -3.59 13.64 -23.02
CA ASN A 200 -2.45 14.38 -22.50
C ASN A 200 -1.76 15.24 -23.58
N GLU A 201 -1.67 14.77 -24.83
CA GLU A 201 -1.05 15.52 -25.93
C GLU A 201 -1.75 16.85 -26.25
N LEU A 202 -2.99 17.06 -25.80
CA LEU A 202 -3.75 18.28 -26.04
C LEU A 202 -3.39 19.41 -25.05
N ASN A 203 -2.59 19.14 -24.02
CA ASN A 203 -2.10 20.15 -23.07
C ASN A 203 -3.23 21.06 -22.55
N ALA A 204 -3.13 22.38 -22.76
CA ALA A 204 -4.12 23.35 -22.31
C ALA A 204 -5.49 23.20 -22.98
N GLU A 205 -5.55 22.64 -24.19
CA GLU A 205 -6.81 22.35 -24.86
C GLU A 205 -7.61 21.27 -24.11
N ALA A 206 -6.95 20.25 -23.53
CA ALA A 206 -7.63 19.25 -22.71
C ALA A 206 -8.29 19.88 -21.47
N VAL A 207 -7.60 20.82 -20.82
CA VAL A 207 -8.14 21.55 -19.66
C VAL A 207 -9.34 22.38 -20.07
N GLN A 208 -9.25 23.12 -21.18
CA GLN A 208 -10.34 23.93 -21.70
C GLN A 208 -11.55 23.05 -22.08
N ALA A 209 -11.32 21.98 -22.84
CA ALA A 209 -12.34 21.05 -23.28
C ALA A 209 -13.08 20.42 -22.09
N PHE A 210 -12.34 19.93 -21.08
CA PHE A 210 -12.96 19.37 -19.89
C PHE A 210 -13.78 20.42 -19.13
N ASN A 211 -13.25 21.63 -18.93
CA ASN A 211 -13.99 22.69 -18.24
C ASN A 211 -15.26 23.11 -18.98
N GLN A 212 -15.25 23.14 -20.31
CA GLN A 212 -16.46 23.40 -21.11
C GLN A 212 -17.47 22.26 -20.97
N ALA A 213 -17.02 21.02 -20.90
CA ALA A 213 -17.89 19.88 -20.65
C ALA A 213 -18.53 19.91 -19.24
N ILE A 214 -17.81 20.36 -18.22
CA ILE A 214 -18.37 20.64 -16.88
C ILE A 214 -19.44 21.75 -16.98
N ARG A 215 -19.16 22.84 -17.71
CA ARG A 215 -20.12 23.94 -17.94
C ARG A 215 -21.40 23.45 -18.64
N VAL A 216 -21.31 22.50 -19.58
CA VAL A 216 -22.50 21.89 -20.22
C VAL A 216 -23.44 21.33 -19.16
N ARG A 217 -22.93 20.58 -18.18
CA ARG A 217 -23.76 20.01 -17.11
C ARG A 217 -24.41 21.10 -16.26
N GLY A 218 -23.66 22.15 -15.92
CA GLY A 218 -24.22 23.31 -15.21
C GLY A 218 -25.35 24.00 -15.97
N LEU A 219 -25.17 24.25 -17.28
CA LEU A 219 -26.17 24.91 -18.13
C LEU A 219 -27.40 24.05 -18.43
N LEU A 220 -27.25 22.73 -18.49
CA LEU A 220 -28.37 21.79 -18.68
C LEU A 220 -29.18 21.54 -17.41
N GLY A 221 -28.64 21.84 -16.22
CA GLY A 221 -29.34 21.78 -14.94
C GLY A 221 -30.03 20.43 -14.72
N ALA A 222 -31.36 20.46 -14.55
CA ALA A 222 -32.18 19.27 -14.29
C ALA A 222 -32.03 18.17 -15.37
N THR A 223 -31.82 18.54 -16.64
CA THR A 223 -31.60 17.57 -17.72
C THR A 223 -30.32 16.77 -17.48
N ALA A 224 -29.23 17.46 -17.14
CA ALA A 224 -27.97 16.79 -16.83
C ALA A 224 -28.02 16.05 -15.49
N PHE A 225 -28.69 16.60 -14.46
CA PHE A 225 -28.83 15.91 -13.17
C PHE A 225 -29.59 14.59 -13.27
N ALA A 226 -30.57 14.52 -14.18
CA ALA A 226 -31.34 13.31 -14.46
C ALA A 226 -30.58 12.27 -15.30
N ASP A 227 -29.36 12.56 -15.76
CA ASP A 227 -28.53 11.65 -16.54
C ASP A 227 -27.10 11.55 -16.00
N HIS A 228 -26.46 10.42 -16.27
CA HIS A 228 -25.05 10.22 -15.97
C HIS A 228 -24.17 10.87 -17.04
N ASN A 229 -22.90 11.11 -16.72
CA ASN A 229 -21.88 11.48 -17.69
C ASN A 229 -20.96 10.29 -17.98
N GLU A 230 -20.11 10.42 -18.98
CA GLU A 230 -19.26 9.31 -19.41
C GLU A 230 -17.83 9.73 -19.75
N LEU A 231 -16.87 9.16 -19.04
CA LEU A 231 -15.45 9.12 -19.37
C LEU A 231 -15.15 7.85 -20.16
N ARG A 232 -14.27 7.96 -21.15
CA ARG A 232 -13.65 6.79 -21.79
C ARG A 232 -12.18 6.74 -21.37
N ILE A 233 -11.87 5.73 -20.57
CA ILE A 233 -10.53 5.51 -20.01
C ILE A 233 -9.88 4.37 -20.80
N LYS A 234 -8.62 4.53 -21.20
CA LYS A 234 -7.88 3.53 -21.95
C LYS A 234 -7.86 2.19 -21.21
N ALA A 235 -8.05 1.11 -21.96
CA ALA A 235 -7.97 -0.25 -21.43
C ALA A 235 -6.59 -0.55 -20.83
N TRP A 236 -6.55 -1.49 -19.88
CA TRP A 236 -5.35 -1.87 -19.12
C TRP A 236 -5.02 -3.36 -19.29
N PRO A 237 -3.83 -3.83 -18.87
CA PRO A 237 -3.54 -5.26 -18.89
C PRO A 237 -4.57 -6.07 -18.06
N GLU A 238 -5.24 -7.02 -18.70
CA GLU A 238 -6.09 -7.99 -18.00
C GLU A 238 -5.22 -8.95 -17.16
N ASN A 239 -5.82 -9.62 -16.17
CA ASN A 239 -5.15 -10.58 -15.27
C ASN A 239 -4.09 -10.01 -14.29
N GLN A 240 -3.97 -8.68 -14.15
CA GLN A 240 -3.08 -8.04 -13.16
C GLN A 240 -3.83 -7.06 -12.24
N PRO A 241 -4.79 -7.53 -11.41
CA PRO A 241 -5.61 -6.63 -10.60
C PRO A 241 -4.83 -5.78 -9.59
N ALA A 242 -3.67 -6.29 -9.12
CA ALA A 242 -2.87 -5.62 -8.09
C ALA A 242 -2.33 -4.26 -8.51
N VAL A 243 -2.10 -4.04 -9.82
CA VAL A 243 -1.60 -2.76 -10.34
C VAL A 243 -2.71 -1.76 -10.62
N LEU A 244 -3.98 -2.16 -10.61
CA LEU A 244 -5.08 -1.27 -10.92
C LEU A 244 -5.25 -0.22 -9.80
N PRO A 245 -5.53 1.06 -10.16
CA PRO A 245 -5.66 2.14 -9.19
C PRO A 245 -7.06 2.11 -8.53
N ILE A 246 -7.53 0.95 -8.07
CA ILE A 246 -8.84 0.86 -7.39
C ILE A 246 -8.71 1.46 -5.98
N GLU A 247 -9.42 2.56 -5.75
CA GLU A 247 -9.49 3.24 -4.45
C GLU A 247 -10.53 2.60 -3.53
N ALA A 248 -11.67 2.20 -4.10
CA ALA A 248 -12.76 1.57 -3.37
C ALA A 248 -13.60 0.67 -4.28
N PHE A 249 -14.20 -0.37 -3.69
CA PHE A 249 -15.46 -0.90 -4.20
C PHE A 249 -16.60 -0.05 -3.62
N PHE A 250 -17.71 0.07 -4.35
CA PHE A 250 -18.86 0.79 -3.83
C PHE A 250 -20.15 -0.01 -4.00
N TYR A 251 -21.13 0.34 -3.17
CA TYR A 251 -22.52 -0.01 -3.40
C TYR A 251 -23.45 1.18 -3.17
N THR A 252 -24.63 1.12 -3.77
CA THR A 252 -25.73 2.05 -3.55
C THR A 252 -26.99 1.26 -3.14
N VAL A 253 -27.99 1.98 -2.65
CA VAL A 253 -29.34 1.44 -2.40
C VAL A 253 -30.31 2.18 -3.31
N VAL A 254 -30.97 1.45 -4.20
CA VAL A 254 -31.96 2.01 -5.14
C VAL A 254 -33.32 1.37 -4.84
N GLY A 255 -34.24 2.16 -4.29
CA GLY A 255 -35.49 1.63 -3.74
C GLY A 255 -35.19 0.65 -2.60
N SER A 256 -35.66 -0.60 -2.73
CA SER A 256 -35.37 -1.70 -1.80
C SER A 256 -34.15 -2.55 -2.19
N THR A 257 -33.51 -2.26 -3.32
CA THR A 257 -32.40 -3.08 -3.86
C THR A 257 -31.06 -2.53 -3.38
N SER A 258 -30.31 -3.35 -2.64
CA SER A 258 -28.95 -3.02 -2.18
C SER A 258 -27.90 -3.79 -2.98
N GLY A 259 -26.87 -3.09 -3.46
CA GLY A 259 -25.72 -3.71 -4.13
C GLY A 259 -24.67 -4.30 -3.20
N LEU A 260 -24.87 -4.25 -1.87
CA LEU A 260 -23.85 -4.65 -0.89
C LEU A 260 -23.36 -6.10 -1.06
N ALA A 261 -24.28 -7.04 -1.34
CA ALA A 261 -23.91 -8.44 -1.54
C ALA A 261 -22.93 -8.62 -2.71
N ASN A 262 -23.19 -7.90 -3.82
CA ASN A 262 -22.32 -7.90 -4.99
C ASN A 262 -20.96 -7.24 -4.70
N ALA A 263 -20.96 -6.09 -4.01
CA ALA A 263 -19.71 -5.41 -3.63
C ALA A 263 -18.83 -6.28 -2.72
N ARG A 264 -19.42 -7.08 -1.82
CA ARG A 264 -18.70 -8.06 -0.99
C ARG A 264 -18.06 -9.17 -1.81
N ILE A 265 -18.78 -9.71 -2.79
CA ILE A 265 -18.23 -10.72 -3.70
C ILE A 265 -17.08 -10.13 -4.50
N ASP A 266 -17.25 -8.94 -5.08
CA ASP A 266 -16.22 -8.27 -5.86
C ASP A 266 -14.97 -7.97 -5.01
N GLN A 267 -15.15 -7.51 -3.76
CA GLN A 267 -14.06 -7.25 -2.81
C GLN A 267 -13.29 -8.53 -2.45
N GLN A 268 -13.99 -9.60 -2.08
CA GLN A 268 -13.36 -10.88 -1.76
C GLN A 268 -12.57 -11.41 -2.96
N LYS A 269 -13.17 -11.35 -4.15
CA LYS A 269 -12.51 -11.79 -5.39
C LYS A 269 -11.23 -11.01 -5.65
N TYR A 270 -11.24 -9.69 -5.43
CA TYR A 270 -10.06 -8.85 -5.58
C TYR A 270 -8.96 -9.25 -4.61
N HIS A 271 -9.32 -9.43 -3.34
CA HIS A 271 -8.39 -9.88 -2.30
C HIS A 271 -7.72 -11.21 -2.66
N ASP A 272 -8.50 -12.19 -3.12
CA ASP A 272 -7.99 -13.51 -3.49
C ASP A 272 -7.08 -13.44 -4.72
N ARG A 273 -7.45 -12.63 -5.72
CA ARG A 273 -6.69 -12.46 -6.97
C ARG A 273 -5.39 -11.67 -6.80
N THR A 274 -5.29 -10.87 -5.74
CA THR A 274 -4.12 -10.04 -5.44
C THR A 274 -3.27 -10.62 -4.31
N ASN A 275 -3.59 -11.83 -3.85
CA ASN A 275 -2.90 -12.50 -2.75
C ASN A 275 -2.88 -11.64 -1.46
N GLY A 276 -3.99 -10.96 -1.17
CA GLY A 276 -4.21 -10.31 0.13
C GLY A 276 -4.40 -8.80 0.13
N LEU A 277 -4.49 -8.11 -1.02
CA LEU A 277 -4.78 -6.66 -0.99
C LEU A 277 -6.24 -6.43 -0.59
N VAL A 278 -6.44 -5.55 0.39
CA VAL A 278 -7.78 -5.14 0.83
C VAL A 278 -8.09 -3.73 0.35
N VAL A 279 -9.11 -3.64 -0.50
CA VAL A 279 -9.71 -2.38 -0.96
C VAL A 279 -11.06 -2.22 -0.25
N PRO A 280 -11.36 -1.08 0.40
CA PRO A 280 -12.58 -0.95 1.19
C PRO A 280 -13.84 -0.89 0.31
N ILE A 281 -14.95 -1.37 0.86
CA ILE A 281 -16.30 -1.13 0.35
C ILE A 281 -16.82 0.16 0.98
N ILE A 282 -17.26 1.10 0.13
CA ILE A 282 -17.83 2.38 0.50
C ILE A 282 -19.30 2.42 0.08
N ARG A 283 -20.19 2.78 1.01
CA ARG A 283 -21.58 3.10 0.67
C ARG A 283 -21.63 4.49 0.03
N LEU A 284 -22.03 4.53 -1.23
CA LEU A 284 -22.33 5.75 -1.98
C LEU A 284 -23.82 6.05 -1.89
N THR A 285 -24.17 7.23 -1.37
CA THR A 285 -25.54 7.77 -1.43
C THR A 285 -25.54 8.91 -2.43
N LEU A 286 -26.26 8.74 -3.54
CA LEU A 286 -26.43 9.80 -4.54
C LEU A 286 -27.53 10.78 -4.11
N PRO A 287 -27.42 12.06 -4.51
CA PRO A 287 -28.39 13.09 -4.15
C PRO A 287 -29.76 12.80 -4.77
N ALA A 288 -30.84 12.98 -4.01
CA ALA A 288 -32.21 12.83 -4.51
C ALA A 288 -32.66 14.03 -5.35
N ILE A 289 -32.16 15.23 -5.00
CA ILE A 289 -32.41 16.49 -5.70
C ILE A 289 -31.10 17.25 -5.92
N GLN A 290 -31.08 18.19 -6.86
CA GLN A 290 -29.87 18.93 -7.24
C GLN A 290 -29.27 19.78 -6.10
N ALA A 291 -30.06 20.16 -5.10
CA ALA A 291 -29.57 20.89 -3.93
C ALA A 291 -28.71 20.01 -3.00
N ASP A 292 -28.92 18.70 -3.00
CA ASP A 292 -28.23 17.76 -2.11
C ASP A 292 -26.88 17.35 -2.67
N ASN A 293 -26.02 16.81 -1.81
CA ASN A 293 -24.71 16.30 -2.18
C ASN A 293 -24.64 14.77 -2.05
N ALA A 294 -23.77 14.16 -2.85
CA ALA A 294 -23.44 12.76 -2.67
C ALA A 294 -22.67 12.56 -1.36
N THR A 295 -22.88 11.44 -0.69
CA THR A 295 -22.15 11.07 0.53
C THR A 295 -21.46 9.72 0.39
N PHE A 296 -20.32 9.60 1.05
CA PHE A 296 -19.47 8.42 1.08
C PHE A 296 -19.33 8.00 2.53
N SER A 297 -19.72 6.77 2.85
CA SER A 297 -19.63 6.26 4.21
C SER A 297 -18.99 4.88 4.23
N TYR A 298 -18.09 4.68 5.17
CA TYR A 298 -17.51 3.38 5.46
C TYR A 298 -18.25 2.76 6.64
N ASN A 299 -18.43 1.45 6.59
CA ASN A 299 -18.87 0.65 7.72
C ASN A 299 -18.07 -0.66 7.72
N ALA A 300 -17.44 -0.98 8.85
CA ALA A 300 -16.68 -2.22 8.99
C ALA A 300 -17.56 -3.46 8.78
N ALA A 301 -18.85 -3.38 9.13
CA ALA A 301 -19.81 -4.45 8.92
C ALA A 301 -20.10 -4.68 7.43
N ASP A 302 -19.87 -3.71 6.54
CA ASP A 302 -20.12 -3.87 5.10
C ASP A 302 -19.03 -4.68 4.40
N GLN A 303 -17.86 -4.83 5.02
CA GLN A 303 -16.69 -5.48 4.41
C GLN A 303 -16.82 -7.00 4.39
N ALA A 304 -16.37 -7.65 3.30
CA ALA A 304 -16.16 -9.09 3.21
C ALA A 304 -14.79 -9.51 3.76
N VAL A 305 -13.77 -8.68 3.51
CA VAL A 305 -12.41 -8.83 4.05
C VAL A 305 -11.99 -7.55 4.75
N LEU A 306 -11.27 -7.69 5.86
CA LEU A 306 -10.68 -6.57 6.58
C LEU A 306 -9.14 -6.63 6.42
N PRO A 307 -8.44 -5.49 6.33
CA PRO A 307 -6.99 -5.50 6.30
C PRO A 307 -6.42 -6.26 7.50
N THR A 308 -5.43 -7.12 7.27
CA THR A 308 -4.63 -7.63 8.39
C THR A 308 -3.74 -6.46 8.83
N PRO A 309 -3.73 -6.07 10.12
CA PRO A 309 -2.81 -5.02 10.56
C PRO A 309 -1.40 -5.52 10.35
N THR A 310 -0.63 -4.88 9.48
CA THR A 310 0.81 -5.06 9.41
C THR A 310 1.46 -3.93 10.21
N LYS A 311 2.39 -4.28 11.10
CA LYS A 311 3.15 -3.27 11.84
C LYS A 311 4.22 -2.68 10.91
N PRO A 312 4.58 -1.39 11.04
CA PRO A 312 5.52 -0.75 10.13
C PRO A 312 6.87 -1.44 10.14
N ARG A 313 7.56 -1.40 9.00
CA ARG A 313 8.89 -1.98 8.84
C ARG A 313 9.90 -1.42 9.85
N PRO A 314 10.79 -2.26 10.41
CA PRO A 314 11.87 -1.77 11.27
C PRO A 314 13.03 -1.14 10.47
N LEU A 315 13.99 -0.54 11.19
CA LEU A 315 15.23 -0.02 10.64
C LEU A 315 16.45 -0.59 11.38
N VAL A 316 17.51 -0.96 10.66
CA VAL A 316 18.82 -1.27 11.24
C VAL A 316 19.64 0.00 11.31
N LEU A 317 19.86 0.52 12.52
CA LEU A 317 20.40 1.88 12.71
C LEU A 317 21.83 2.07 12.21
N LYS A 318 22.62 1.01 12.18
CA LYS A 318 24.03 1.03 11.72
C LYS A 318 24.20 0.69 10.24
N ALA A 319 23.11 0.49 9.50
CA ALA A 319 23.21 0.29 8.05
C ALA A 319 23.74 1.57 7.38
N TYR A 320 24.78 1.43 6.56
CA TYR A 320 25.46 2.57 5.92
C TYR A 320 24.73 3.07 4.66
N LYS A 321 23.81 2.27 4.12
CA LYS A 321 23.03 2.59 2.93
C LYS A 321 21.60 2.10 3.10
N THR A 322 20.64 2.89 2.63
CA THR A 322 19.22 2.53 2.53
C THR A 322 18.72 2.88 1.14
N THR A 323 18.03 1.95 0.48
CA THR A 323 17.39 2.16 -0.82
C THR A 323 16.01 1.52 -0.80
N GLY A 324 14.94 2.33 -0.81
CA GLY A 324 13.58 1.82 -0.71
C GLY A 324 13.37 0.98 0.56
N ASN A 325 13.12 -0.31 0.37
CA ASN A 325 12.84 -1.26 1.46
C ASN A 325 14.08 -2.05 1.91
N GLU A 326 15.27 -1.69 1.41
CA GLU A 326 16.50 -2.45 1.60
C GLU A 326 17.56 -1.63 2.34
N GLN A 327 18.38 -2.31 3.14
CA GLN A 327 19.51 -1.73 3.87
C GLN A 327 20.79 -2.54 3.68
N TRP A 328 21.95 -1.87 3.77
CA TRP A 328 23.26 -2.52 3.71
C TRP A 328 24.06 -2.27 4.98
N LEU A 329 24.66 -3.33 5.51
CA LEU A 329 25.46 -3.30 6.73
C LEU A 329 26.85 -3.86 6.44
N ARG A 330 27.89 -3.16 6.90
CA ARG A 330 29.26 -3.69 6.92
C ARG A 330 29.59 -4.22 8.28
N MET A 331 30.36 -5.30 8.31
CA MET A 331 30.86 -5.83 9.58
C MET A 331 31.75 -4.84 10.32
N ALA A 332 32.45 -3.96 9.60
CA ALA A 332 33.29 -2.92 10.19
C ALA A 332 32.53 -1.96 11.11
N ASP A 333 31.25 -1.71 10.83
CA ASP A 333 30.41 -0.76 11.59
C ASP A 333 29.97 -1.34 12.96
N ILE A 334 30.09 -2.66 13.13
CA ILE A 334 29.58 -3.40 14.30
C ILE A 334 30.64 -4.30 14.96
N TYR A 335 31.93 -4.13 14.68
CA TYR A 335 32.98 -5.05 15.17
C TYR A 335 33.04 -5.19 16.69
N THR A 336 32.79 -4.11 17.41
CA THR A 336 32.88 -4.03 18.87
C THR A 336 31.52 -4.12 19.54
N ASP A 337 30.45 -4.20 18.76
CA ASP A 337 29.09 -4.28 19.29
C ASP A 337 28.80 -5.70 19.78
N ASP A 338 28.08 -5.82 20.88
CA ASP A 338 27.49 -7.11 21.27
C ASP A 338 26.20 -7.39 20.50
N VAL A 339 25.51 -6.33 20.07
CA VAL A 339 24.20 -6.39 19.41
C VAL A 339 24.09 -5.36 18.29
N VAL A 340 23.30 -5.68 17.27
CA VAL A 340 22.82 -4.72 16.28
C VAL A 340 21.43 -4.26 16.69
N ASN A 341 21.26 -2.95 16.90
CA ASN A 341 19.98 -2.37 17.27
C ASN A 341 19.06 -2.22 16.07
N VAL A 342 17.90 -2.87 16.16
CA VAL A 342 16.79 -2.72 15.23
C VAL A 342 15.80 -1.74 15.84
N GLU A 343 15.58 -0.61 15.18
CA GLU A 343 14.57 0.39 15.57
C GLU A 343 13.20 -0.05 15.07
N VAL A 344 12.30 -0.29 16.02
CA VAL A 344 10.86 -0.37 15.82
C VAL A 344 10.33 1.06 15.83
N PRO A 345 9.77 1.56 14.71
CA PRO A 345 9.20 2.90 14.68
C PRO A 345 7.92 2.96 15.53
N HIS A 346 7.55 4.17 15.95
CA HIS A 346 6.26 4.39 16.58
C HIS A 346 5.14 4.05 15.60
N TYR A 347 4.26 3.12 15.97
CA TYR A 347 3.09 2.73 15.17
C TYR A 347 1.79 3.27 15.74
N THR A 348 0.80 3.46 14.87
CA THR A 348 -0.53 3.91 15.27
C THR A 348 -1.14 2.94 16.28
N GLY A 349 -1.55 3.48 17.43
CA GLY A 349 -2.14 2.70 18.53
C GLY A 349 -1.12 2.01 19.44
N MET A 350 0.18 2.32 19.31
CA MET A 350 1.21 1.80 20.22
C MET A 350 0.90 2.14 21.67
N ASP A 351 0.72 1.11 22.48
CA ASP A 351 0.43 1.19 23.91
C ASP A 351 1.67 0.85 24.73
N LYS A 352 1.77 1.40 25.94
CA LYS A 352 2.87 1.11 26.87
C LYS A 352 2.94 -0.37 27.26
N ASP A 353 1.83 -1.11 27.19
CA ASP A 353 1.77 -2.52 27.57
C ASP A 353 1.99 -3.44 26.36
N ASP A 354 2.19 -2.90 25.16
CA ASP A 354 2.53 -3.70 23.98
C ASP A 354 3.88 -4.39 24.17
N THR A 355 4.01 -5.58 23.62
CA THR A 355 5.24 -6.36 23.67
C THR A 355 5.76 -6.65 22.28
N LEU A 356 7.07 -6.45 22.11
CA LEU A 356 7.79 -6.56 20.85
C LEU A 356 8.71 -7.78 20.92
N LYS A 357 8.79 -8.56 19.84
CA LYS A 357 9.75 -9.66 19.73
C LYS A 357 10.52 -9.57 18.41
N PRO A 358 11.86 -9.48 18.41
CA PRO A 358 12.61 -9.42 17.16
C PRO A 358 12.49 -10.71 16.35
N ARG A 359 12.52 -10.55 15.03
CA ARG A 359 12.58 -11.62 14.03
C ARG A 359 13.79 -11.39 13.13
N TRP A 360 14.61 -12.42 12.98
CA TRP A 360 15.74 -12.44 12.05
C TRP A 360 15.68 -13.73 11.24
N GLU A 361 15.50 -13.60 9.94
CA GLU A 361 15.40 -14.72 9.01
C GLU A 361 16.64 -14.76 8.12
N GLY A 362 17.59 -15.60 8.51
CA GLY A 362 18.84 -15.84 7.79
C GLY A 362 19.12 -17.33 7.66
N ARG A 363 20.40 -17.73 7.66
CA ARG A 363 20.79 -19.15 7.65
C ARG A 363 20.11 -19.98 8.73
N VAL A 364 19.99 -19.39 9.91
CA VAL A 364 19.26 -19.92 11.06
C VAL A 364 18.34 -18.81 11.54
N ASN A 365 17.05 -19.12 11.65
CA ASN A 365 16.07 -18.15 12.12
C ASN A 365 16.29 -17.87 13.60
N TYR A 366 16.36 -16.60 13.96
CA TYR A 366 16.48 -16.13 15.32
C TYR A 366 15.25 -15.35 15.74
N SER A 367 14.80 -15.61 16.97
CA SER A 367 13.78 -14.81 17.64
C SER A 367 14.25 -14.52 19.05
N GLY A 368 14.36 -13.24 19.37
CA GLY A 368 14.97 -12.79 20.62
C GLY A 368 13.99 -12.68 21.78
N ALA A 369 14.46 -12.03 22.84
CA ALA A 369 13.66 -11.77 24.03
C ALA A 369 12.51 -10.80 23.73
N VAL A 370 11.45 -10.90 24.53
CA VAL A 370 10.31 -10.00 24.47
C VAL A 370 10.67 -8.69 25.17
N THR A 371 10.48 -7.56 24.49
CA THR A 371 10.68 -6.21 25.01
C THR A 371 9.32 -5.54 25.17
N THR A 372 9.01 -5.00 26.36
CA THR A 372 7.79 -4.20 26.55
C THR A 372 8.02 -2.78 26.04
N VAL A 373 7.02 -2.15 25.41
CA VAL A 373 7.12 -0.77 24.92
C VAL A 373 7.32 0.18 26.10
N GLY A 374 6.51 0.16 27.15
CA GLY A 374 6.63 1.08 28.29
C GLY A 374 6.21 2.52 27.97
N ASN A 375 6.30 3.40 28.99
CA ASN A 375 5.75 4.76 28.97
C ASN A 375 6.87 5.83 28.89
N PRO A 376 6.79 6.85 27.99
CA PRO A 376 5.77 7.04 26.95
C PRO A 376 5.93 6.06 25.79
N PRO A 377 4.83 5.60 25.16
CA PRO A 377 4.92 4.81 23.94
C PRO A 377 5.67 5.60 22.86
N GLY A 378 6.52 4.91 22.11
CA GLY A 378 7.41 5.54 21.14
C GLY A 378 8.37 4.53 20.51
N LYS A 379 9.30 5.04 19.70
CA LYS A 379 10.33 4.21 19.05
C LYS A 379 11.05 3.31 20.05
N ARG A 380 11.33 2.07 19.67
CA ARG A 380 12.05 1.10 20.53
C ARG A 380 13.18 0.43 19.80
N LEU A 381 14.28 0.22 20.51
CA LEU A 381 15.39 -0.58 20.02
C LEU A 381 15.21 -2.00 20.54
N ILE A 382 15.20 -2.96 19.63
CA ILE A 382 15.26 -4.38 19.96
C ILE A 382 16.62 -4.92 19.51
N PRO A 383 17.36 -5.59 20.39
CA PRO A 383 18.70 -6.06 20.07
C PRO A 383 18.67 -7.36 19.26
N ILE A 384 19.50 -7.43 18.22
CA ILE A 384 19.87 -8.68 17.54
C ILE A 384 21.31 -9.02 17.93
N PRO A 385 21.60 -10.20 18.51
CA PRO A 385 22.98 -10.57 18.86
C PRO A 385 23.90 -10.53 17.65
N ARG A 386 25.10 -9.98 17.80
CA ARG A 386 26.06 -9.87 16.70
C ARG A 386 26.39 -11.23 16.06
N MET A 387 26.33 -12.32 16.83
CA MET A 387 26.55 -13.68 16.29
C MET A 387 25.54 -14.06 15.20
N GLU A 388 24.29 -13.59 15.30
CA GLU A 388 23.28 -13.84 14.25
C GLU A 388 23.60 -13.08 12.96
N VAL A 389 24.22 -11.89 13.09
CA VAL A 389 24.71 -11.11 11.94
C VAL A 389 25.95 -11.75 11.31
N ILE A 390 26.92 -12.16 12.14
CA ILE A 390 28.17 -12.82 11.69
C ILE A 390 27.86 -14.08 10.88
N ASP A 391 26.87 -14.86 11.30
CA ASP A 391 26.48 -16.08 10.59
C ASP A 391 25.96 -15.82 9.16
N ASN A 392 25.58 -14.59 8.85
CA ASN A 392 24.99 -14.18 7.59
C ASN A 392 25.89 -13.25 6.76
N ILE A 393 27.18 -13.13 7.09
CA ILE A 393 28.12 -12.32 6.31
C ILE A 393 28.17 -12.80 4.84
N GLY A 394 28.03 -11.86 3.92
CA GLY A 394 27.95 -12.10 2.47
C GLY A 394 26.60 -12.60 2.00
N ARG A 395 25.55 -12.47 2.82
CA ARG A 395 24.17 -12.85 2.48
C ARG A 395 23.18 -11.71 2.73
N THR A 396 21.98 -11.92 2.20
CA THR A 396 20.79 -11.12 2.50
C THR A 396 19.93 -11.85 3.52
N VAL A 397 19.34 -11.11 4.45
CA VAL A 397 18.42 -11.60 5.48
C VAL A 397 17.17 -10.73 5.53
N ASP A 398 16.08 -11.27 6.06
CA ASP A 398 14.90 -10.48 6.39
C ASP A 398 14.84 -10.18 7.89
N VAL A 399 14.63 -8.91 8.22
CA VAL A 399 14.56 -8.39 9.58
C VAL A 399 13.15 -7.88 9.86
N GLY A 400 12.56 -8.32 10.97
CA GLY A 400 11.21 -7.94 11.38
C GLY A 400 11.05 -7.92 12.89
N TYR A 401 9.83 -7.71 13.33
CA TYR A 401 9.42 -7.90 14.71
C TYR A 401 7.95 -8.29 14.77
N SER A 402 7.57 -8.97 15.84
CA SER A 402 6.18 -9.23 16.14
C SER A 402 5.70 -8.36 17.31
N VAL A 403 4.42 -8.02 17.29
CA VAL A 403 3.73 -7.28 18.34
C VAL A 403 2.63 -8.16 18.94
N LYS A 404 2.55 -8.20 20.26
CA LYS A 404 1.31 -8.54 20.98
C LYS A 404 0.81 -7.29 21.69
N GLU A 405 -0.40 -6.87 21.32
CA GLU A 405 -1.01 -5.66 21.85
C GLU A 405 -1.41 -5.87 23.31
N LYS A 406 -0.98 -4.97 24.20
CA LYS A 406 -1.15 -5.07 25.67
C LYS A 406 -0.64 -6.39 26.26
N GLY A 407 0.34 -7.01 25.61
CA GLY A 407 0.90 -8.31 26.00
C GLY A 407 -0.06 -9.49 25.83
N THR A 408 -1.24 -9.28 25.23
CA THR A 408 -2.30 -10.28 25.06
C THR A 408 -2.75 -10.35 23.59
N GLY A 409 -3.52 -11.38 23.24
CA GLY A 409 -4.05 -11.54 21.87
C GLY A 409 -3.08 -12.16 20.86
N ASP A 410 -3.46 -12.03 19.58
CA ASP A 410 -2.74 -12.61 18.45
C ASP A 410 -1.40 -11.93 18.19
N THR A 411 -0.49 -12.70 17.61
CA THR A 411 0.82 -12.18 17.22
C THR A 411 0.70 -11.48 15.87
N ILE A 412 0.97 -10.18 15.85
CA ILE A 412 0.93 -9.35 14.65
C ILE A 412 2.36 -9.16 14.14
N GLU A 413 2.67 -9.61 12.93
CA GLU A 413 4.00 -9.43 12.34
C GLU A 413 4.15 -8.04 11.69
N SER A 414 5.36 -7.50 11.72
CA SER A 414 5.72 -6.31 10.97
C SER A 414 5.91 -6.60 9.49
N GLU A 415 5.89 -5.56 8.67
CA GLU A 415 6.60 -5.60 7.40
C GLU A 415 8.08 -5.95 7.61
N LYS A 416 8.66 -6.63 6.63
CA LYS A 416 10.07 -7.05 6.65
C LYS A 416 10.97 -6.01 6.01
N LEU A 417 12.15 -5.86 6.59
CA LEU A 417 13.30 -5.14 6.05
C LEU A 417 14.25 -6.17 5.44
N THR A 418 14.59 -6.00 4.17
CA THR A 418 15.64 -6.80 3.52
C THR A 418 16.99 -6.17 3.82
N LEU A 419 17.83 -6.87 4.56
CA LEU A 419 19.16 -6.41 4.98
C LEU A 419 20.25 -7.20 4.25
N HIS A 420 21.10 -6.49 3.52
CA HIS A 420 22.30 -7.01 2.88
C HIS A 420 23.49 -6.86 3.81
N ILE A 421 24.17 -7.97 4.10
CA ILE A 421 25.39 -7.96 4.91
C ILE A 421 26.57 -8.13 3.96
N ASP A 422 27.39 -7.08 3.86
CA ASP A 422 28.49 -7.02 2.89
C ASP A 422 29.44 -8.22 3.06
N PRO A 423 29.92 -8.82 1.95
CA PRO A 423 30.90 -9.90 2.02
C PRO A 423 32.24 -9.39 2.54
N GLN A 424 33.03 -10.32 3.08
CA GLN A 424 34.42 -10.10 3.46
C GLN A 424 35.36 -10.55 2.33
N ALA A 425 36.63 -10.14 2.40
CA ALA A 425 37.63 -10.53 1.40
C ALA A 425 37.86 -12.05 1.32
N VAL A 426 37.62 -12.77 2.41
CA VAL A 426 37.72 -14.22 2.49
C VAL A 426 36.40 -14.80 3.02
N THR A 427 35.88 -15.80 2.32
CA THR A 427 34.74 -16.59 2.80
C THR A 427 35.22 -17.62 3.80
N LEU A 428 34.75 -17.52 5.05
CA LEU A 428 35.22 -18.33 6.16
C LEU A 428 34.08 -19.25 6.65
N PRO A 429 34.12 -20.56 6.37
CA PRO A 429 33.10 -21.51 6.81
C PRO A 429 33.14 -21.68 8.33
N PRO A 430 32.07 -22.20 8.96
CA PRO A 430 32.06 -22.46 10.40
C PRO A 430 33.18 -23.45 10.77
N PRO A 431 33.74 -23.34 12.00
CA PRO A 431 34.70 -24.33 12.47
C PRO A 431 34.04 -25.70 12.64
N THR A 432 34.84 -26.74 12.91
CA THR A 432 34.33 -28.03 13.39
C THR A 432 34.69 -28.23 14.86
N TYR A 433 33.88 -29.00 15.58
CA TYR A 433 34.09 -29.31 16.99
C TYR A 433 33.97 -30.81 17.22
N SER A 434 34.98 -31.41 17.86
CA SER A 434 35.00 -32.83 18.22
C SER A 434 35.92 -33.06 19.41
N GLY A 435 35.51 -33.90 20.36
CA GLY A 435 36.35 -34.28 21.50
C GLY A 435 36.97 -33.09 22.25
N SER A 436 36.15 -32.12 22.68
CA SER A 436 36.60 -30.87 23.35
C SER A 436 37.56 -30.00 22.54
N THR A 437 37.64 -30.20 21.22
CA THR A 437 38.60 -29.54 20.35
C THR A 437 37.89 -28.83 19.20
N VAL A 438 38.22 -27.56 18.99
CA VAL A 438 37.78 -26.78 17.82
C VAL A 438 38.89 -26.83 16.75
N LEU A 439 38.50 -27.19 15.53
CA LEU A 439 39.39 -27.25 14.38
C LEU A 439 39.05 -26.14 13.39
N VAL A 440 40.07 -25.40 12.96
CA VAL A 440 39.94 -24.27 12.04
C VAL A 440 40.89 -24.46 10.86
N ASN A 441 40.35 -24.36 9.65
CA ASN A 441 41.12 -24.39 8.41
C ASN A 441 40.87 -23.11 7.60
N VAL A 442 41.84 -22.20 7.62
CA VAL A 442 41.78 -20.92 6.88
C VAL A 442 42.33 -21.06 5.47
N GLY A 443 43.22 -22.04 5.22
CA GLY A 443 43.79 -22.32 3.90
C GLY A 443 44.83 -21.32 3.37
N GLN A 444 45.08 -20.20 4.07
CA GLN A 444 46.00 -19.14 3.63
C GLN A 444 46.90 -18.65 4.76
N ALA A 445 48.22 -18.61 4.54
CA ALA A 445 49.18 -18.04 5.50
C ALA A 445 49.12 -16.51 5.55
N GLY A 446 49.82 -15.92 6.53
CA GLY A 446 49.87 -14.48 6.74
C GLY A 446 48.74 -13.94 7.64
N TYR A 447 48.00 -14.85 8.29
CA TYR A 447 46.97 -14.53 9.25
C TYR A 447 47.27 -15.14 10.62
N THR A 448 46.74 -14.50 11.66
CA THR A 448 46.51 -15.08 12.97
C THR A 448 45.04 -15.48 13.06
N VAL A 449 44.75 -16.52 13.84
CA VAL A 449 43.40 -17.05 14.04
C VAL A 449 43.13 -17.28 15.54
N GLY A 450 41.94 -16.92 16.00
CA GLY A 450 41.48 -17.19 17.36
C GLY A 450 40.01 -17.60 17.37
N VAL A 451 39.66 -18.51 18.28
CA VAL A 451 38.31 -19.05 18.44
C VAL A 451 37.58 -18.29 19.54
N ARG A 452 36.32 -17.97 19.27
CA ARG A 452 35.38 -17.42 20.24
C ARG A 452 34.28 -18.45 20.52
N TRP A 453 34.02 -18.65 21.80
CA TRP A 453 33.02 -19.55 22.34
C TRP A 453 31.97 -18.74 23.09
N VAL A 454 30.78 -18.59 22.53
CA VAL A 454 29.68 -17.82 23.10
C VAL A 454 28.67 -18.78 23.73
N GLY A 455 28.66 -18.84 25.05
CA GLY A 455 27.71 -19.61 25.85
C GLY A 455 27.07 -18.75 26.93
N VAL A 456 26.96 -19.28 28.14
CA VAL A 456 26.63 -18.51 29.36
C VAL A 456 27.57 -17.32 29.51
N THR A 457 28.87 -17.57 29.37
CA THR A 457 29.92 -16.56 29.31
C THR A 457 30.59 -16.63 27.94
N THR A 458 31.02 -15.48 27.41
CA THR A 458 31.85 -15.44 26.19
C THR A 458 33.30 -15.69 26.57
N HIS A 459 33.91 -16.70 25.96
CA HIS A 459 35.33 -17.02 26.12
C HIS A 459 36.06 -16.93 24.79
N ASP A 460 37.32 -16.50 24.85
CA ASP A 460 38.20 -16.40 23.68
C ASP A 460 39.47 -17.22 23.93
N THR A 461 39.91 -17.97 22.91
CA THR A 461 41.19 -18.68 22.98
C THR A 461 42.35 -17.73 22.75
N ALA A 462 43.57 -18.16 23.12
CA ALA A 462 44.77 -17.52 22.59
C ALA A 462 44.80 -17.61 21.05
N VAL A 463 45.42 -16.61 20.41
CA VAL A 463 45.58 -16.59 18.95
C VAL A 463 46.74 -17.49 18.50
N GLN A 464 46.61 -18.13 17.34
CA GLN A 464 47.64 -18.94 16.70
C GLN A 464 47.96 -18.38 15.31
N ASN A 465 49.18 -18.59 14.82
CA ASN A 465 49.51 -18.30 13.42
C ASN A 465 48.89 -19.35 12.48
N VAL A 466 48.43 -18.93 11.31
CA VAL A 466 47.97 -19.83 10.25
C VAL A 466 49.16 -20.32 9.43
N VAL A 467 49.31 -21.64 9.33
CA VAL A 467 50.31 -22.31 8.48
C VAL A 467 49.59 -23.01 7.33
N VAL A 468 49.99 -22.75 6.08
CA VAL A 468 49.35 -23.36 4.90
C VAL A 468 49.39 -24.88 5.00
N GLY A 469 48.24 -25.52 4.77
CA GLY A 469 48.11 -26.99 4.79
C GLY A 469 48.02 -27.59 6.19
N GLN A 470 48.07 -26.79 7.25
CA GLN A 470 47.87 -27.26 8.63
C GLN A 470 46.55 -26.75 9.20
N VAL A 471 45.86 -27.62 9.94
CA VAL A 471 44.64 -27.28 10.67
C VAL A 471 45.02 -26.69 12.02
N ASN A 472 44.55 -25.47 12.31
CA ASN A 472 44.70 -24.88 13.64
C ASN A 472 43.77 -25.60 14.62
N THR A 473 44.33 -26.03 15.75
CA THR A 473 43.66 -26.87 16.74
C THR A 473 43.59 -26.13 18.07
N PHE A 474 42.40 -26.00 18.63
CA PHE A 474 42.14 -25.28 19.88
C PHE A 474 41.46 -26.20 20.88
N ALA A 475 42.17 -26.54 21.96
CA ALA A 475 41.57 -27.23 23.09
C ALA A 475 40.63 -26.27 23.84
N ILE A 476 39.39 -26.70 24.05
CA ILE A 476 38.39 -25.94 24.81
C ILE A 476 38.43 -26.43 26.25
N ASP A 477 38.51 -25.48 27.19
CA ASP A 477 38.53 -25.81 28.62
C ASP A 477 37.26 -26.57 29.02
N ASN A 478 37.43 -27.68 29.74
CA ASN A 478 36.32 -28.46 30.27
C ASN A 478 35.39 -27.64 31.18
N ALA A 479 35.89 -26.57 31.81
CA ALA A 479 35.07 -25.63 32.56
C ALA A 479 34.05 -24.90 31.65
N TRP A 480 34.45 -24.46 30.46
CA TRP A 480 33.55 -23.81 29.49
C TRP A 480 32.49 -24.77 28.99
N ILE A 481 32.86 -26.04 28.77
CA ILE A 481 31.93 -27.09 28.36
C ILE A 481 30.93 -27.38 29.48
N THR A 482 31.42 -27.57 30.71
CA THR A 482 30.59 -27.90 31.87
C THR A 482 29.61 -26.77 32.21
N GLU A 483 30.05 -25.51 32.10
CA GLU A 483 29.22 -24.30 32.27
C GLU A 483 27.99 -24.30 31.33
N ASN A 484 28.12 -24.90 30.15
CA ASN A 484 27.12 -24.87 29.09
C ASN A 484 26.37 -26.20 28.90
N ARG A 485 26.49 -27.14 29.84
CA ARG A 485 25.78 -28.43 29.77
C ARG A 485 24.26 -28.22 29.67
N GLY A 486 23.64 -28.88 28.68
CA GLY A 486 22.23 -28.76 28.35
C GLY A 486 21.87 -27.51 27.52
N LYS A 487 22.86 -26.78 27.00
CA LYS A 487 22.66 -25.55 26.20
C LYS A 487 23.38 -25.66 24.86
N THR A 488 22.95 -24.84 23.92
CA THR A 488 23.65 -24.66 22.64
C THR A 488 24.60 -23.48 22.75
N VAL A 489 25.88 -23.70 22.44
CA VAL A 489 26.89 -22.63 22.33
C VAL A 489 27.09 -22.24 20.87
N LEU A 490 27.47 -20.98 20.65
CA LEU A 490 27.81 -20.44 19.33
C LEU A 490 29.33 -20.32 19.24
N VAL A 491 29.93 -21.01 18.29
CA VAL A 491 31.38 -21.05 18.10
C VAL A 491 31.71 -20.44 16.74
N ASN A 492 32.58 -19.44 16.72
CA ASN A 492 33.17 -18.94 15.49
C ASN A 492 34.66 -18.70 15.69
N TYR A 493 35.37 -18.42 14.60
CA TYR A 493 36.74 -17.94 14.68
C TYR A 493 36.87 -16.62 13.92
N SER A 494 37.90 -15.88 14.27
CA SER A 494 38.27 -14.67 13.54
C SER A 494 39.71 -14.77 13.06
N ILE A 495 39.97 -14.17 11.90
CA ILE A 495 41.31 -14.03 11.35
C ILE A 495 41.69 -12.55 11.27
N LYS A 496 42.98 -12.26 11.48
CA LYS A 496 43.56 -10.93 11.26
C LYS A 496 44.94 -11.09 10.66
N ARG A 497 45.33 -10.22 9.72
CA ARG A 497 46.67 -10.31 9.13
C ARG A 497 47.74 -10.24 10.21
N SER A 498 48.80 -11.03 10.06
CA SER A 498 49.89 -11.13 11.06
C SER A 498 50.67 -9.83 11.21
N ASP A 499 50.69 -8.98 10.18
CA ASP A 499 51.23 -7.61 10.21
C ASP A 499 50.28 -6.60 10.89
N ASN A 500 49.15 -7.06 11.43
CA ASN A 500 48.09 -6.30 12.06
C ASN A 500 47.39 -5.27 11.13
N THR A 501 47.60 -5.39 9.81
CA THR A 501 46.94 -4.55 8.81
C THR A 501 45.58 -5.11 8.38
N GLY A 502 44.73 -4.23 7.88
CA GLY A 502 43.40 -4.60 7.41
C GLY A 502 42.43 -5.00 8.52
N ASP A 503 41.22 -5.31 8.09
CA ASP A 503 40.12 -5.59 8.99
C ASP A 503 40.15 -7.03 9.52
N ARG A 504 39.63 -7.20 10.74
CA ARG A 504 39.40 -8.54 11.29
C ARG A 504 38.22 -9.18 10.57
N MET A 505 38.41 -10.40 10.09
CA MET A 505 37.36 -11.16 9.41
C MET A 505 36.85 -12.30 10.28
N PHE A 506 35.58 -12.68 10.11
CA PHE A 506 34.89 -13.65 10.94
C PHE A 506 34.38 -14.82 10.10
N SER A 507 34.47 -16.03 10.66
CA SER A 507 33.76 -17.18 10.16
C SER A 507 32.28 -17.09 10.42
N TRP A 508 31.50 -17.84 9.63
CA TRP A 508 30.15 -18.20 10.02
C TRP A 508 30.15 -18.99 11.34
N VAL A 509 28.96 -19.19 11.91
CA VAL A 509 28.78 -19.70 13.26
C VAL A 509 28.48 -21.21 13.23
N LEU A 510 29.24 -21.96 14.01
CA LEU A 510 28.91 -23.33 14.40
C LEU A 510 28.02 -23.28 15.65
N ARG A 511 26.88 -23.98 15.63
CA ARG A 511 26.00 -24.13 16.80
C ARG A 511 26.20 -25.52 17.39
N VAL A 512 26.69 -25.60 18.63
CA VAL A 512 27.06 -26.87 19.28
C VAL A 512 26.15 -27.11 20.49
N PRO A 513 25.29 -28.14 20.48
CA PRO A 513 24.57 -28.59 21.67
C PRO A 513 25.53 -29.36 22.60
N LEU A 514 25.52 -29.07 23.90
CA LEU A 514 26.42 -29.63 24.91
C LEU A 514 25.70 -30.33 26.07
#